data_AF-A0A0K1YUU7-F1
#
_entry.id   AF-A0A0K1YUU7-F1
#
_cell.length_a   1.000
_cell.length_b   1.000
_cell.length_c   1.000
_cell.angle_alpha   90.00
_cell.angle_beta   90.00
_cell.angle_gamma   90.00
#
_symmetry.space_group_name_H-M   'P 1'
#
loop_
_entity.id
_entity.type
_entity.pdbx_description
1 polymer ?
#
loop_
_entity_poly.entity_id
_entity_poly.type
_entity_poly.pdbx_seq_one_letter_code
_entity_poly.pdbx_strand_id
1 'polypeptide(L)' 'SWPTLNLLISIMGKTIGALGNLTFVLGIIIFIFAVMGMQLFGKNYEESKHKFKDNMVPRWNF' A
#
# COMPACT_ATOMS: atom_id res chain seq x y z
N SER A 1 1.33 -26.08 26.33
CA SER A 1 2.23 -26.03 25.16
C SER A 1 1.41 -26.32 23.91
N TRP A 2 1.31 -25.38 22.97
CA TRP A 2 0.55 -25.57 21.72
C TRP A 2 1.54 -25.77 20.57
N PRO A 3 1.99 -27.00 20.31
CA PRO A 3 3.12 -27.25 19.42
C PRO A 3 2.81 -26.81 17.98
N THR A 4 1.55 -26.94 17.58
CA THR A 4 1.03 -26.53 16.27
C THR A 4 1.11 -25.02 16.04
N LEU A 5 0.79 -24.20 17.05
CA LEU A 5 0.88 -22.74 16.93
C LEU A 5 2.35 -22.30 16.80
N ASN A 6 3.25 -22.90 17.57
CA ASN A 6 4.66 -22.57 17.53
C ASN A 6 5.30 -22.98 16.18
N LEU A 7 4.83 -24.09 15.59
CA LEU A 7 5.20 -24.50 14.24
C LEU A 7 4.69 -23.51 13.18
N LEU A 8 3.43 -23.07 13.27
CA LEU A 8 2.86 -22.06 12.37
C LEU A 8 3.65 -20.75 12.39
N ILE A 9 3.95 -20.24 13.59
CA ILE A 9 4.76 -19.02 13.76
C ILE A 9 6.17 -19.21 13.18
N SER A 10 6.79 -20.38 13.39
CA SER A 10 8.10 -20.71 12.82
C SER A 10 8.09 -20.70 11.28
N ILE A 11 7.04 -21.25 10.67
CA ILE A 11 6.88 -21.27 9.20
C ILE A 11 6.64 -19.85 8.68
N MET A 12 5.78 -19.06 9.31
CA MET A 12 5.54 -17.66 8.94
C MET A 12 6.84 -16.85 9.00
N GLY A 13 7.61 -16.98 10.08
CA GLY A 13 8.89 -16.29 10.24
C GLY A 13 9.94 -16.67 9.20
N LYS A 14 10.07 -17.96 8.87
CA LYS A 14 10.99 -18.44 7.82
C LYS A 14 10.61 -17.91 6.43
N THR A 15 9.32 -17.92 6.11
CA THR A 15 8.79 -17.40 4.83
C THR A 15 8.97 -15.89 4.72
N ILE A 16 8.70 -15.13 5.80
CA ILE A 16 8.92 -13.68 5.83
C ILE A 16 10.41 -13.34 5.72
N GLY A 17 11.30 -14.12 6.34
CA GLY A 17 12.75 -13.96 6.19
C GLY A 17 13.24 -14.19 4.78
N ALA A 18 12.75 -15.25 4.10
CA ALA A 18 13.09 -15.54 2.71
C ALA A 18 12.54 -14.49 1.71
N LEU A 19 11.38 -13.92 2.01
CA LEU A 19 10.72 -12.91 1.17
C LEU A 19 11.06 -11.46 1.56
N GLY A 20 11.83 -11.25 2.64
CA GLY A 20 12.04 -9.94 3.25
C GLY A 20 12.60 -8.90 2.28
N ASN A 21 13.61 -9.28 1.50
CA ASN A 21 14.20 -8.39 0.50
C ASN A 21 13.20 -8.02 -0.61
N LEU A 22 12.39 -8.97 -1.07
CA LEU A 22 11.36 -8.73 -2.09
C LEU A 22 10.25 -7.81 -1.56
N THR A 23 9.75 -8.06 -0.35
CA THR A 23 8.73 -7.23 0.31
C THR A 23 9.25 -5.82 0.58
N PHE A 24 10.53 -5.68 0.97
CA PHE A 24 11.16 -4.39 1.19
C PHE A 24 11.26 -3.58 -0.11
N VAL A 25 11.76 -4.19 -1.19
CA VAL A 25 11.81 -3.56 -2.51
C VAL A 25 10.41 -3.20 -3.00
N LEU A 26 9.43 -4.08 -2.84
CA LEU A 26 8.04 -3.80 -3.17
C LEU A 26 7.49 -2.60 -2.40
N GLY A 27 7.78 -2.51 -1.09
CA GLY A 27 7.39 -1.37 -0.25
C GLY A 27 7.98 -0.05 -0.76
N ILE A 28 9.25 -0.06 -1.16
CA ILE A 28 9.90 1.12 -1.76
C ILE A 28 9.21 1.51 -3.08
N ILE A 29 8.93 0.53 -3.95
CA ILE A 29 8.26 0.78 -5.23
C ILE A 29 6.88 1.41 -5.01
N ILE A 30 6.08 0.85 -4.10
CA ILE A 30 4.75 1.39 -3.75
C ILE A 30 4.88 2.82 -3.22
N PHE A 31 5.85 3.09 -2.35
CA PHE A 31 6.07 4.43 -1.79
C PHE A 31 6.42 5.45 -2.88
N ILE A 32 7.32 5.09 -3.80
CA ILE A 32 7.70 5.95 -4.93
C ILE A 32 6.47 6.26 -5.79
N PHE A 33 5.69 5.25 -6.15
CA PHE A 33 4.48 5.46 -6.95
C PHE A 33 3.41 6.28 -6.23
N ALA A 34 3.23 6.10 -4.91
CA ALA A 34 2.31 6.90 -4.12
C ALA A 34 2.70 8.39 -4.14
N VAL A 35 3.98 8.71 -3.92
CA VAL A 35 4.48 10.09 -3.93
C VAL A 35 4.39 10.70 -5.34
N MET A 36 4.77 9.96 -6.38
CA MET A 36 4.62 10.43 -7.77
C MET A 36 3.16 10.66 -8.13
N GLY A 37 2.26 9.77 -7.70
CA GLY A 37 0.81 9.87 -7.92
C GLY A 37 0.22 11.13 -7.30
N MET A 38 0.55 11.43 -6.04
CA MET A 38 0.12 12.66 -5.35
C MET A 38 0.59 13.93 -6.07
N GLN A 39 1.83 13.94 -6.57
CA GLN A 39 2.39 15.10 -7.28
C GLN A 39 1.75 15.32 -8.65
N LEU A 40 1.46 14.24 -9.39
CA LEU A 40 0.91 14.30 -10.74
C LEU A 40 -0.61 14.50 -10.75
N PHE A 41 -1.33 13.84 -9.84
CA PHE A 41 -2.78 13.75 -9.88
C PHE A 41 -3.49 14.49 -8.74
N GLY A 42 -2.82 14.79 -7.62
CA GLY A 42 -3.47 15.40 -6.45
C GLY A 42 -4.15 16.74 -6.76
N LYS A 43 -3.47 17.63 -7.51
CA LYS A 43 -4.05 18.91 -7.96
C LYS A 43 -5.23 18.72 -8.92
N ASN A 44 -5.13 17.75 -9.84
CA ASN A 44 -6.21 17.46 -10.78
C ASN A 44 -7.48 16.98 -10.07
N TYR A 45 -7.36 16.20 -8.99
CA TYR A 45 -8.51 15.75 -8.20
C TYR A 45 -9.24 16.92 -7.53
N GLU A 46 -8.51 17.93 -7.05
CA GLU A 46 -9.09 19.10 -6.41
C GLU A 46 -9.72 20.07 -7.42
N GLU A 47 -9.04 20.36 -8.53
CA GLU A 47 -9.53 21.25 -9.59
C GLU A 47 -10.73 20.65 -10.34
N SER A 48 -10.72 19.33 -10.57
CA SER A 48 -11.82 18.61 -11.24
C SER A 48 -12.89 18.09 -10.28
N LYS A 49 -12.99 18.59 -9.04
CA LYS A 49 -13.99 18.12 -8.06
C LYS A 49 -15.44 18.19 -8.58
N HIS A 50 -15.70 19.16 -9.47
CA HIS A 50 -17.00 19.38 -10.10
C HIS A 50 -17.43 18.25 -11.05
N LYS A 51 -16.49 17.37 -11.46
CA LYS A 51 -16.79 16.19 -12.29
C LYS A 51 -17.29 15.01 -11.44
N PHE A 52 -17.15 15.09 -10.12
CA PHE A 52 -17.58 14.04 -9.20
C PHE A 52 -18.95 14.36 -8.61
N LYS A 53 -19.65 13.31 -8.19
CA LYS A 53 -20.95 13.42 -7.53
C LYS A 53 -20.84 14.32 -6.29
N ASP A 54 -21.82 15.18 -6.11
CA ASP A 54 -21.88 16.16 -5.01
C ASP A 54 -20.74 17.20 -5.00
N ASN A 55 -19.99 17.35 -6.10
CA ASN A 55 -18.82 18.24 -6.22
C ASN A 55 -17.72 17.98 -5.17
N MET A 56 -17.63 16.74 -4.67
CA MET A 56 -16.70 16.34 -3.61
C MET A 56 -15.61 15.40 -4.15
N VAL A 57 -14.43 15.49 -3.56
CA VAL A 57 -13.33 14.57 -3.86
C VAL A 57 -13.68 13.18 -3.28
N PRO A 58 -13.53 12.09 -4.07
CA PRO A 58 -13.85 10.74 -3.60
C PRO A 58 -12.91 10.29 -2.47
N ARG A 59 -13.42 9.41 -1.59
CA ARG A 59 -12.66 8.86 -0.45
C ARG A 59 -11.37 8.13 -0.87
N TRP A 60 -11.37 7.56 -2.07
CA TRP A 60 -10.18 6.99 -2.69
C TRP A 60 -9.72 7.96 -3.78
N ASN A 61 -8.66 8.71 -3.48
CA ASN A 61 -8.00 9.67 -4.35
C ASN A 61 -6.48 9.46 -4.31
N PHE A 62 -5.78 10.17 -5.19
CA PHE A 62 -4.32 10.12 -5.35
C PHE A 62 -3.62 11.20 -4.56
#